data_AF-A0A7C4N0A7-F1
#
_entry.id   AF-A0A7C4N0A7-F1
#
_cell.length_a   1.000
_cell.length_b   1.000
_cell.length_c   1.000
_cell.angle_alpha   90.00
_cell.angle_beta   90.00
_cell.angle_gamma   90.00
#
_symmetry.space_group_name_H-M   'P 1'
#
loop_
_entity.id
_entity.type
_entity.pdbx_description
1 polymer ?
#
loop_
_entity_poly.entity_id
_entity_poly.type
_entity_poly.pdbx_seq_one_letter_code
_entity_poly.pdbx_strand_id
1 'polypeptide(L)'
;MSTVYQLSDENFDQEIIQSSLPVVIDFWADWCQPCKAMAPAIEGLAQKYQGKIKFAKMDVVNNRTIPTRFAIRSLPTFIFFKRGEVVHTLIGSFPASVLEEELKQLL
;
A
#
# COMPACT_ATOMS: atom_id res chain seq x y z
N MET A 1 18.29 2.29 0.04
CA MET A 1 17.58 1.02 -0.26
C MET A 1 16.11 1.27 0.03
N SER A 2 15.22 1.16 -0.95
CA SER A 2 13.80 1.46 -0.76
C SER A 2 13.15 0.36 0.08
N THR A 3 12.55 0.72 1.22
CA THR A 3 11.85 -0.20 2.13
C THR A 3 10.46 -0.61 1.62
N VAL A 4 10.03 -0.04 0.50
CA VAL A 4 8.73 -0.28 -0.14
C VAL A 4 8.89 -1.30 -1.26
N TYR A 5 8.18 -2.43 -1.17
CA TYR A 5 8.19 -3.51 -2.14
C TYR A 5 7.37 -3.17 -3.39
N GLN A 6 7.82 -3.61 -4.57
CA GLN A 6 7.00 -3.53 -5.78
C GLN A 6 6.10 -4.76 -5.88
N LEU A 7 4.81 -4.52 -5.98
CA LEU A 7 3.81 -5.55 -6.26
C LEU A 7 3.46 -5.55 -7.75
N SER A 8 3.23 -6.77 -8.22
CA SER A 8 2.64 -7.08 -9.51
C SER A 8 1.45 -8.01 -9.33
N ASP A 9 0.67 -8.19 -10.38
CA ASP A 9 -0.41 -9.18 -10.40
C ASP A 9 0.09 -10.60 -10.08
N GLU A 10 1.35 -10.92 -10.42
CA GLU A 10 1.94 -12.25 -10.25
C GLU A 10 2.42 -12.53 -8.82
N ASN A 11 2.95 -11.51 -8.12
CA ASN A 11 3.53 -11.69 -6.79
C ASN A 11 2.55 -11.35 -5.65
N PHE A 12 1.36 -10.84 -5.96
CA PHE A 12 0.39 -10.39 -4.97
C PHE A 12 0.05 -11.47 -3.93
N ASP A 13 -0.25 -12.69 -4.37
CA ASP A 13 -0.65 -13.76 -3.44
C ASP A 13 0.50 -14.14 -2.49
N GLN A 14 1.73 -14.21 -2.99
CA GLN A 14 2.90 -14.50 -2.16
C GLN A 14 3.22 -13.35 -1.20
N GLU A 15 3.17 -12.11 -1.69
CA GLU A 15 3.64 -10.97 -0.92
C GLU A 15 2.59 -10.45 0.08
N ILE A 16 1.30 -10.70 -0.16
CA ILE A 16 0.16 -10.20 0.61
C ILE A 16 -0.58 -11.32 1.33
N ILE A 17 -1.07 -12.33 0.60
CA ILE A 17 -1.92 -13.39 1.17
C ILE A 17 -1.10 -14.30 2.07
N GLN A 18 0.13 -14.65 1.66
CA GLN A 18 1.05 -15.46 2.46
C GLN A 18 1.89 -14.64 3.45
N SER A 19 1.68 -13.32 3.54
CA SER A 19 2.42 -12.47 4.47
C SER A 19 2.03 -12.76 5.91
N SER A 20 3.03 -13.03 6.76
CA SER A 20 2.86 -13.12 8.21
C SER A 20 2.69 -11.76 8.88
N LEU A 21 3.20 -10.70 8.25
CA LEU A 21 3.08 -9.32 8.72
C LEU A 21 1.85 -8.63 8.09
N PRO A 22 1.21 -7.69 8.78
CA PRO A 22 0.27 -6.76 8.15
C PRO A 22 0.94 -6.06 6.97
N VAL A 23 0.18 -5.87 5.89
CA VAL A 23 0.70 -5.27 4.65
C VAL A 23 -0.14 -4.08 4.24
N VAL A 24 0.50 -3.01 3.81
CA VAL A 24 -0.16 -1.85 3.22
C VAL A 24 0.25 -1.75 1.76
N ILE A 25 -0.75 -1.66 0.89
CA ILE A 25 -0.58 -1.53 -0.55
C ILE A 25 -0.95 -0.11 -0.97
N ASP A 26 0.02 0.62 -1.51
CA ASP A 26 -0.17 1.90 -2.18
C ASP A 26 -0.42 1.68 -3.68
N PHE A 27 -1.65 1.93 -4.11
CA PHE A 27 -2.01 1.96 -5.53
C PHE A 27 -1.68 3.33 -6.11
N TRP A 28 -0.74 3.35 -7.04
CA TRP A 28 -0.19 4.59 -7.61
C TRP A 28 -0.12 4.52 -9.14
N ALA A 29 0.18 5.66 -9.76
CA ALA A 29 0.48 5.78 -11.19
C ALA A 29 1.43 6.97 -11.43
N ASP A 30 2.22 6.93 -12.51
CA ASP A 30 3.20 7.98 -12.84
C ASP A 30 2.59 9.37 -13.09
N TRP A 31 1.35 9.42 -13.55
CA TRP A 31 0.60 10.66 -13.79
C TRP A 31 -0.12 11.17 -12.53
N CYS A 32 -0.10 10.42 -11.43
CA CYS A 32 -0.74 10.80 -10.17
C CYS A 32 0.19 11.75 -9.37
N GLN A 33 0.01 13.05 -9.57
CA GLN A 33 0.74 14.09 -8.83
C GLN A 33 0.57 13.99 -7.30
N PRO A 34 -0.63 13.74 -6.75
CA PRO A 34 -0.81 13.55 -5.31
C PRO A 34 -0.05 12.33 -4.76
N CYS A 35 0.05 11.25 -5.53
CA CYS A 35 0.81 10.06 -5.14
C CYS A 35 2.31 10.40 -4.95
N LYS A 36 2.89 11.22 -5.84
CA LYS A 36 4.29 11.68 -5.73
C LYS A 36 4.54 12.48 -4.46
N ALA A 37 3.57 13.29 -4.03
CA ALA A 37 3.69 14.06 -2.79
C ALA A 37 3.68 13.16 -1.54
N MET A 38 3.01 12.01 -1.60
CA MET A 38 2.91 11.07 -0.48
C MET A 38 4.08 10.08 -0.42
N ALA A 39 4.77 9.82 -1.53
CA ALA A 39 5.92 8.93 -1.58
C ALA A 39 6.94 9.11 -0.43
N PRO A 40 7.44 10.33 -0.11
CA PRO A 40 8.40 10.50 0.99
C PRO A 40 7.79 10.18 2.37
N ALA A 41 6.49 10.44 2.58
CA ALA A 41 5.80 10.08 3.81
C ALA A 41 5.69 8.55 3.96
N ILE A 42 5.33 7.85 2.88
CA ILE A 42 5.24 6.39 2.85
C ILE A 42 6.62 5.76 3.09
N GLU A 43 7.68 6.28 2.47
CA GLU A 43 9.04 5.79 2.70
C GLU A 43 9.48 5.98 4.16
N GLY A 44 9.17 7.13 4.77
CA GLY A 44 9.46 7.37 6.19
C GLY A 44 8.71 6.41 7.12
N LEU A 45 7.43 6.15 6.84
CA LEU A 45 6.63 5.17 7.59
C LEU A 45 7.15 3.75 7.38
N ALA A 46 7.52 3.39 6.15
CA ALA A 46 8.07 2.07 5.84
C ALA A 46 9.37 1.79 6.60
N GLN A 47 10.24 2.78 6.75
CA GLN A 47 11.43 2.67 7.59
C GLN A 47 11.08 2.55 9.08
N LYS A 48 10.17 3.40 9.58
CA LYS A 48 9.76 3.42 10.99
C LYS A 48 9.11 2.10 11.44
N TYR A 49 8.34 1.46 10.56
CA TYR A 49 7.63 0.22 10.83
C TYR A 49 8.30 -1.02 10.22
N GLN A 50 9.57 -0.91 9.81
CA GLN A 50 10.32 -2.02 9.25
C GLN A 50 10.30 -3.23 10.18
N GLY A 51 9.95 -4.40 9.64
CA GLY A 51 9.82 -5.64 10.41
C GLY A 51 8.52 -5.78 11.22
N LYS A 52 7.67 -4.75 11.27
CA LYS A 52 6.34 -4.79 11.89
C LYS A 52 5.22 -4.76 10.85
N ILE A 53 5.33 -3.89 9.86
CA ILE A 53 4.37 -3.75 8.77
C ILE A 53 5.16 -3.76 7.46
N LYS A 54 4.65 -4.49 6.48
CA LYS A 54 5.20 -4.52 5.13
C LYS A 54 4.55 -3.43 4.31
N PHE A 55 5.35 -2.62 3.64
CA PHE A 55 4.86 -1.59 2.72
C PHE A 55 5.13 -2.05 1.31
N ALA A 56 4.12 -1.92 0.48
CA ALA A 56 4.16 -2.36 -0.89
C ALA A 56 3.44 -1.35 -1.77
N LYS A 57 3.87 -1.24 -3.02
CA LYS A 57 3.28 -0.33 -4.00
C LYS A 57 2.94 -1.08 -5.28
N MET A 58 1.79 -0.79 -5.84
CA MET A 58 1.32 -1.38 -7.10
C MET A 58 0.99 -0.28 -8.10
N ASP A 59 1.59 -0.38 -9.27
CA ASP A 59 1.25 0.50 -10.39
C ASP A 59 -0.01 -0.01 -11.09
N VAL A 60 -1.06 0.81 -11.10
CA VAL A 60 -2.34 0.46 -11.73
C VAL A 60 -2.35 0.55 -13.26
N VAL A 61 -1.31 1.14 -13.87
CA VAL A 61 -1.15 1.20 -15.32
C VAL A 61 -0.59 -0.11 -15.84
N ASN A 62 0.43 -0.63 -15.15
CA ASN A 62 1.12 -1.87 -15.52
C ASN A 62 0.40 -3.13 -15.00
N ASN A 63 -0.42 -3.02 -13.95
CA ASN A 63 -1.18 -4.13 -13.38
C ASN A 63 -2.67 -3.88 -13.55
N ARG A 64 -3.44 -4.86 -14.01
CA ARG A 64 -4.88 -4.70 -14.25
C ARG A 64 -5.72 -5.61 -13.38
N THR A 65 -5.21 -6.78 -13.02
CA THR A 65 -5.99 -7.82 -12.36
C THR A 65 -6.32 -7.43 -10.93
N ILE A 66 -5.29 -7.09 -10.14
CA ILE A 66 -5.44 -6.73 -8.74
C ILE A 66 -6.19 -5.39 -8.56
N PRO A 67 -5.85 -4.30 -9.28
CA PRO A 67 -6.61 -3.05 -9.16
C PRO A 67 -8.09 -3.21 -9.53
N THR A 68 -8.41 -4.02 -10.56
CA THR A 68 -9.80 -4.32 -10.93
C THR A 68 -10.49 -5.14 -9.84
N ARG A 69 -9.81 -6.15 -9.27
CA ARG A 69 -10.33 -6.99 -8.19
C ARG A 69 -10.74 -6.19 -6.96
N PHE A 70 -9.97 -5.15 -6.61
CA PHE A 70 -10.27 -4.25 -5.49
C PHE A 70 -11.07 -3.00 -5.90
N ALA A 71 -11.58 -2.95 -7.14
CA ALA A 71 -12.34 -1.84 -7.67
C ALA A 71 -11.66 -0.46 -7.48
N ILE A 72 -10.34 -0.40 -7.69
CA ILE A 72 -9.56 0.84 -7.59
C ILE A 72 -10.01 1.81 -8.71
N ARG A 73 -10.70 2.88 -8.31
CA ARG A 73 -11.23 3.91 -9.23
C ARG A 73 -10.62 5.29 -9.03
N SER A 74 -9.85 5.47 -7.97
CA SER A 74 -9.26 6.74 -7.60
C SER A 74 -7.87 6.51 -7.03
N LEU A 75 -6.96 7.45 -7.27
CA LEU A 75 -5.58 7.38 -6.82
C LEU A 75 -5.24 8.64 -6.02
N PRO A 76 -4.37 8.53 -4.99
CA PRO A 76 -3.86 7.28 -4.42
C PRO A 76 -4.96 6.51 -3.68
N THR A 77 -4.86 5.18 -3.66
CA THR A 77 -5.68 4.33 -2.78
C THR A 77 -4.75 3.44 -1.97
N PHE A 78 -4.98 3.35 -0.68
CA PHE A 78 -4.25 2.49 0.23
C PHE A 78 -5.17 1.38 0.73
N ILE A 79 -4.74 0.13 0.58
CA ILE A 79 -5.44 -1.02 1.14
C ILE A 79 -4.57 -1.67 2.20
N PHE A 80 -5.17 -1.91 3.36
CA PHE A 80 -4.52 -2.48 4.53
C PHE A 80 -4.96 -3.92 4.67
N PHE A 81 -3.99 -4.82 4.74
CA PHE A 81 -4.16 -6.26 4.86
C PHE A 81 -3.64 -6.76 6.19
N LYS A 82 -4.37 -7.68 6.81
CA LYS A 82 -3.92 -8.41 8.00
C LYS A 82 -4.31 -9.88 7.82
N ARG A 83 -3.34 -10.79 7.86
CA ARG A 83 -3.53 -12.24 7.65
C ARG A 83 -4.24 -12.58 6.32
N GLY A 84 -3.89 -11.88 5.25
CA GLY A 84 -4.45 -12.08 3.91
C GLY A 84 -5.84 -11.49 3.69
N GLU A 85 -6.45 -10.86 4.70
CA GLU A 85 -7.75 -10.21 4.59
C GLU A 85 -7.63 -8.69 4.55
N VAL A 86 -8.51 -8.04 3.80
CA VAL A 86 -8.61 -6.57 3.79
C VAL A 86 -9.28 -6.13 5.08
N VAL A 87 -8.59 -5.31 5.87
CA VAL A 87 -9.11 -4.76 7.12
C VAL A 87 -9.48 -3.30 7.02
N HIS A 88 -8.84 -2.56 6.11
CA HIS A 88 -9.13 -1.15 5.91
C HIS A 88 -8.79 -0.70 4.48
N THR A 89 -9.44 0.37 4.02
CA THR A 89 -9.19 0.99 2.72
C THR A 89 -9.33 2.50 2.84
N LEU A 90 -8.29 3.22 2.45
CA LEU A 90 -8.26 4.68 2.37
C LEU A 90 -8.16 5.11 0.92
N ILE A 91 -9.03 6.03 0.50
CA ILE A 91 -9.04 6.56 -0.86
C ILE A 91 -8.76 8.05 -0.81
N GLY A 92 -7.76 8.50 -1.55
CA GLY A 92 -7.32 9.89 -1.61
C GLY A 92 -6.00 10.14 -0.88
N SER A 93 -5.58 11.40 -0.89
CA SER A 93 -4.32 11.82 -0.27
C SER A 93 -4.53 12.25 1.17
N PHE A 94 -3.75 11.68 2.09
CA PHE A 94 -3.81 11.98 3.51
C PHE A 94 -2.44 12.42 4.05
N PRO A 95 -2.40 13.24 5.12
CA PRO A 95 -1.17 13.50 5.85
C PRO A 95 -0.56 12.21 6.41
N ALA A 96 0.77 12.20 6.58
CA ALA A 96 1.50 11.07 7.16
C ALA A 96 0.96 10.64 8.53
N SER A 97 0.48 11.59 9.35
CA SER A 97 -0.10 11.33 10.65
C SER A 97 -1.36 10.47 10.58
N VAL A 98 -2.25 10.72 9.61
CA VAL A 98 -3.48 9.94 9.43
C VAL A 98 -3.13 8.50 9.04
N LEU A 99 -2.21 8.34 8.08
CA LEU A 99 -1.72 7.02 7.69
C LEU A 99 -1.08 6.29 8.87
N GLU A 100 -0.32 6.99 9.71
CA GLU A 100 0.29 6.41 10.90
C GLU A 100 -0.75 5.91 11.91
N GLU A 101 -1.85 6.65 12.12
CA GLU A 101 -2.93 6.18 12.98
C GLU A 101 -3.61 4.91 12.45
N GLU A 102 -3.85 4.81 11.14
CA GLU A 102 -4.38 3.56 10.55
C GLU A 102 -3.39 2.40 10.68
N LEU A 103 -2.09 2.66 10.49
CA LEU A 103 -1.05 1.65 10.68
C LEU A 103 -1.00 1.13 12.12
N LYS A 104 -1.26 1.98 13.12
CA LYS A 104 -1.32 1.57 14.52
C LYS A 104 -2.48 0.60 14.79
N GLN A 105 -3.61 0.76 14.10
CA GLN A 105 -4.74 -0.17 14.21
C GLN A 105 -4.41 -1.58 13.67
N LEU A 106 -3.40 -1.71 12.81
CA LEU A 106 -2.95 -2.99 12.28
C LEU A 106 -2.09 -3.80 13.24
N LEU A 107 -1.47 -3.17 14.23
CA LEU A 107 -0.64 -3.85 15.23
C LEU A 107 -1.55 -4.44 16.31
#